data_AF-A0A846BAR7-F1
#
_entry.id   AF-A0A846BAR7-F1
#
_cell.length_a   1.000
_cell.length_b   1.000
_cell.length_c   1.000
_cell.angle_alpha   90.00
_cell.angle_beta   90.00
_cell.angle_gamma   90.00
#
_symmetry.space_group_name_H-M   'P 1'
#
loop_
_entity.id
_entity.type
_entity.pdbx_description
1 polymer ?
#
loop_
_entity_poly.entity_id
_entity_poly.type
_entity_poly.pdbx_seq_one_letter_code
_entity_poly.pdbx_strand_id
1 'polypeptide(L)'
;MRDVITSLIKNYDGTGRYLDRNAMDSLKSYFETGTARVVAATTINANAASIVKQGGLQLFEEVPELLRPGGYAYTTRRYAACLRDMDYYLRYASYALVAGSTDVLDERVLQGLRETYNSLGVPIAPTVRGIQIMKDMVKAMAKEAGVEDTSFIDQPFDHMTRELSEQDI
;
A
#
# COMPACT_ATOMS: atom_id res chain seq x y z
N MET A 1 10.00 10.06 7.46
CA MET A 1 9.10 8.94 7.78
C MET A 1 8.86 8.92 9.28
N ARG A 2 7.58 8.86 9.68
CA ARG A 2 7.13 8.79 11.07
C ARG A 2 6.12 7.67 11.23
N ASP A 3 6.36 6.81 12.21
CA ASP A 3 5.38 5.82 12.67
C ASP A 3 4.32 6.49 13.55
N VAL A 4 3.34 5.72 14.02
CA VAL A 4 2.29 6.21 14.91
C VAL A 4 2.87 6.83 16.19
N ILE A 5 3.90 6.19 16.77
CA ILE A 5 4.51 6.63 18.02
C ILE A 5 5.18 8.00 17.85
N THR A 6 6.02 8.14 16.82
CA THR A 6 6.73 9.39 16.54
C THR A 6 5.76 10.50 16.15
N SER A 7 4.70 10.18 15.41
CA SER A 7 3.65 11.13 15.04
C SER A 7 2.90 11.66 16.27
N LEU A 8 2.58 10.78 17.23
CA LEU A 8 1.96 11.16 18.49
C LEU A 8 2.89 12.05 19.32
N ILE A 9 4.17 11.66 19.48
CA ILE A 9 5.15 12.46 20.23
C ILE A 9 5.30 13.86 19.63
N LYS A 10 5.42 13.96 18.30
CA LYS A 10 5.52 15.26 17.61
C LYS A 10 4.30 16.15 17.86
N ASN A 11 3.10 15.59 17.85
CA ASN A 11 1.87 16.36 18.09
C ASN A 11 1.86 16.94 19.52
N TYR A 12 2.30 16.17 20.51
CA TYR A 12 2.38 16.64 21.90
C TYR A 12 3.51 17.64 22.13
N ASP A 13 4.68 17.40 21.53
CA ASP A 13 5.81 18.32 21.54
C ASP A 13 5.41 19.69 20.96
N GLY A 14 4.69 19.70 19.83
CA GLY A 14 4.18 20.94 19.22
C GLY A 14 3.18 21.72 20.09
N THR A 15 2.55 21.06 21.07
CA THR A 15 1.67 21.71 22.05
C THR A 15 2.36 22.03 23.38
N GLY A 16 3.61 21.59 23.57
CA GLY A 16 4.36 21.74 24.81
C GLY A 16 3.76 20.99 26.01
N ARG A 17 3.05 19.88 25.78
CA ARG A 17 2.37 19.10 26.83
C ARG A 17 2.97 17.70 26.95
N TYR A 18 2.90 17.16 28.16
CA TYR A 18 3.18 15.74 28.40
C TYR A 18 2.06 14.85 27.82
N LEU A 19 2.39 13.59 27.55
CA LEU A 19 1.43 12.59 27.08
C LEU A 19 0.33 12.39 28.14
N ASP A 20 -0.92 12.62 27.74
CA ASP A 20 -2.08 12.44 28.60
C ASP A 20 -2.65 11.01 28.51
N ARG A 21 -3.83 10.77 29.12
CA ARG A 21 -4.48 9.46 29.05
C ARG A 21 -4.87 9.07 27.61
N ASN A 22 -5.32 10.02 26.79
CA ASN A 22 -5.73 9.75 25.42
C ASN A 22 -4.53 9.31 24.56
N ALA A 23 -3.36 9.92 24.78
CA ALA A 23 -2.12 9.50 24.16
C ALA A 23 -1.74 8.07 24.56
N MET A 24 -1.85 7.73 25.84
CA MET A 24 -1.57 6.38 26.33
C MET A 24 -2.54 5.34 25.76
N ASP A 25 -3.83 5.67 25.68
CA ASP A 25 -4.84 4.80 25.10
C ASP A 25 -4.59 4.55 23.60
N SER A 26 -4.15 5.59 22.87
CA SER A 26 -3.77 5.48 21.45
C SER A 26 -2.55 4.56 21.26
N LEU A 27 -1.53 4.69 22.11
CA LEU A 27 -0.35 3.80 22.09
C LEU A 27 -0.75 2.36 22.44
N LYS A 28 -1.63 2.18 23.43
CA LYS A 28 -2.09 0.85 23.82
C LYS A 28 -2.81 0.14 22.67
N SER A 29 -3.73 0.83 21.99
CA SER A 29 -4.42 0.30 20.80
C SER A 29 -3.43 -0.08 19.68
N TYR A 30 -2.38 0.73 19.48
CA TYR A 30 -1.31 0.39 18.55
C TYR A 30 -0.56 -0.89 18.98
N PHE A 31 -0.16 -1.04 20.24
CA PHE A 31 0.54 -2.23 20.69
C PHE A 31 -0.33 -3.50 20.65
N GLU A 32 -1.63 -3.39 20.94
CA GLU A 32 -2.58 -4.51 20.86
C GLU A 32 -2.69 -5.10 19.45
N THR A 33 -2.66 -4.25 18.43
CA THR A 33 -2.73 -4.66 17.01
C THR A 33 -1.35 -4.99 16.40
N GLY A 34 -0.27 -4.83 17.15
CA GLY A 34 1.11 -5.03 16.68
C GLY A 34 1.37 -6.45 16.15
N THR A 35 0.94 -7.47 16.89
CA THR A 35 1.16 -8.88 16.50
C THR A 35 0.48 -9.22 15.18
N ALA A 36 -0.77 -8.78 14.99
CA ALA A 36 -1.51 -9.01 13.74
C ALA A 36 -0.82 -8.34 12.53
N ARG A 37 -0.30 -7.12 12.71
CA ARG A 37 0.45 -6.41 11.67
C ARG A 37 1.76 -7.10 11.29
N VAL A 38 2.50 -7.63 12.27
CA VAL A 38 3.72 -8.40 12.01
C VAL A 38 3.42 -9.69 11.26
N VAL A 39 2.35 -10.40 11.64
CA VAL A 39 1.90 -11.60 10.90
C VAL A 39 1.56 -11.24 9.45
N ALA A 40 0.75 -10.20 9.22
CA ALA A 40 0.41 -9.75 7.87
C ALA A 40 1.65 -9.38 7.04
N ALA A 41 2.60 -8.62 7.61
CA ALA A 41 3.83 -8.25 6.93
C ALA A 41 4.72 -9.47 6.61
N THR A 42 4.76 -10.46 7.50
CA THR A 42 5.51 -11.71 7.29
C THR A 42 4.87 -12.54 6.18
N THR A 43 3.53 -12.60 6.14
CA THR A 43 2.77 -13.28 5.08
C THR A 43 3.01 -12.62 3.72
N ILE A 44 3.03 -11.28 3.66
CA ILE A 44 3.39 -10.55 2.43
C ILE A 44 4.80 -10.92 1.99
N ASN A 45 5.78 -10.86 2.90
CA ASN A 45 7.18 -11.13 2.56
C ASN A 45 7.39 -12.57 2.07
N ALA A 46 6.72 -13.55 2.68
CA ALA A 46 6.79 -14.95 2.26
C ALA A 46 6.15 -15.20 0.88
N ASN A 47 5.17 -14.39 0.47
CA ASN A 47 4.37 -14.61 -0.74
C ASN A 47 4.53 -13.50 -1.79
N ALA A 48 5.46 -12.55 -1.63
CA ALA A 48 5.55 -11.35 -2.46
C ALA A 48 5.57 -11.62 -3.97
N ALA A 49 6.44 -12.54 -4.41
CA ALA A 49 6.53 -12.92 -5.82
C ALA A 49 5.23 -13.55 -6.36
N SER A 50 4.53 -14.31 -5.52
CA SER A 50 3.24 -14.92 -5.89
C SER A 50 2.14 -13.86 -6.00
N ILE A 51 2.06 -12.94 -5.04
CA ILE A 51 1.08 -11.85 -5.03
C ILE A 51 1.25 -10.97 -6.27
N VAL A 52 2.47 -10.54 -6.58
CA VAL A 52 2.74 -9.70 -7.76
C VAL A 52 2.42 -10.45 -9.06
N LYS A 53 2.79 -11.73 -9.16
CA LYS A 53 2.50 -12.54 -10.36
C LYS A 53 1.00 -12.72 -10.57
N GLN A 54 0.28 -13.17 -9.54
CA GLN A 54 -1.15 -13.45 -9.64
C GLN A 54 -1.96 -12.16 -9.78
N GLY A 55 -1.60 -11.10 -9.04
CA GLY A 55 -2.23 -9.79 -9.17
C GLY A 55 -2.03 -9.18 -10.56
N GLY A 56 -0.84 -9.37 -11.15
CA GLY A 56 -0.58 -8.97 -12.54
C GLY A 56 -1.44 -9.75 -13.53
N LEU A 57 -1.53 -11.08 -13.39
CA LEU A 57 -2.39 -11.91 -14.24
C LEU A 57 -3.86 -11.45 -14.18
N GLN A 58 -4.40 -11.30 -12.97
CA GLN A 58 -5.77 -10.82 -12.79
C GLN A 58 -5.97 -9.42 -13.38
N LEU A 59 -5.02 -8.50 -13.20
CA LEU A 59 -5.10 -7.16 -13.81
C LEU A 59 -5.17 -7.23 -15.34
N PHE A 60 -4.37 -8.10 -15.98
CA PHE A 60 -4.36 -8.23 -17.44
C PHE A 60 -5.57 -9.01 -17.97
N GLU A 61 -6.22 -9.83 -17.15
CA GLU A 61 -7.52 -10.42 -17.47
C GLU A 61 -8.64 -9.38 -17.41
N GLU A 62 -8.62 -8.50 -16.41
CA GLU A 62 -9.60 -7.42 -16.25
C GLU A 62 -9.39 -6.28 -17.27
N VAL A 63 -8.15 -5.97 -17.65
CA VAL A 63 -7.77 -4.89 -18.58
C VAL A 63 -6.84 -5.42 -19.68
N PRO A 64 -7.36 -6.24 -20.62
CA PRO A 64 -6.56 -6.87 -21.66
C PRO A 64 -5.92 -5.87 -22.65
N GLU A 65 -6.43 -4.64 -22.72
CA GLU A 65 -5.90 -3.57 -23.56
C GLU A 65 -4.44 -3.23 -23.25
N LEU A 66 -3.99 -3.46 -22.00
CA LEU A 66 -2.61 -3.21 -21.60
C LEU A 66 -1.59 -4.08 -22.37
N LEU A 67 -2.01 -5.28 -22.80
CA LEU A 67 -1.19 -6.25 -23.52
C LEU A 67 -1.34 -6.17 -25.04
N ARG A 68 -2.24 -5.32 -25.55
CA ARG A 68 -2.41 -5.15 -27.01
C ARG A 68 -1.37 -4.19 -27.57
N PRO A 69 -1.08 -4.21 -28.89
CA PRO A 69 -0.23 -3.19 -29.51
C PRO A 69 -0.72 -1.77 -29.17
N GLY A 70 0.18 -0.93 -28.66
CA GLY A 70 -0.14 0.41 -28.12
C GLY A 70 -0.37 0.44 -26.61
N GLY A 71 -0.64 -0.71 -25.98
CA GLY A 71 -0.79 -0.84 -24.54
C GLY A 71 0.51 -0.64 -23.76
N TYR A 72 0.37 -0.21 -22.50
CA TYR A 72 1.49 0.15 -21.64
C TYR A 72 2.24 -1.06 -21.04
N ALA A 73 1.73 -2.29 -21.22
CA ALA A 73 2.40 -3.53 -20.84
C ALA A 73 2.70 -4.46 -22.04
N TYR A 74 2.56 -3.99 -23.28
CA TYR A 74 2.65 -4.81 -24.50
C TYR A 74 3.99 -5.55 -24.69
N THR A 75 5.11 -4.86 -24.46
CA THR A 75 6.45 -5.45 -24.68
C THR A 75 6.97 -6.06 -23.40
N THR A 76 7.80 -7.10 -23.49
CA THR A 76 8.41 -7.77 -22.32
C THR A 76 9.12 -6.78 -21.39
N ARG A 77 9.78 -5.75 -21.96
CA ARG A 77 10.43 -4.68 -21.17
C ARG A 77 9.43 -3.87 -20.35
N ARG A 78 8.30 -3.48 -20.96
CA ARG A 78 7.25 -2.70 -20.29
C ARG A 78 6.46 -3.55 -19.29
N TYR A 79 6.16 -4.79 -19.65
CA TYR A 79 5.55 -5.78 -18.77
C TYR A 79 6.38 -5.97 -17.50
N ALA A 80 7.69 -6.18 -17.63
CA ALA A 80 8.59 -6.33 -16.48
C ALA A 80 8.65 -5.05 -15.61
N ALA A 81 8.63 -3.86 -16.23
CA ALA A 81 8.57 -2.61 -15.49
C ALA A 81 7.25 -2.44 -14.70
N CYS A 82 6.12 -2.84 -15.29
CA CYS A 82 4.82 -2.83 -14.61
C CYS A 82 4.83 -3.74 -13.37
N LEU A 83 5.33 -4.97 -13.49
CA LEU A 83 5.42 -5.90 -12.35
C LEU A 83 6.37 -5.39 -11.26
N ARG A 84 7.45 -4.71 -11.64
CA ARG A 84 8.35 -4.06 -10.67
C ARG A 84 7.63 -2.95 -9.90
N ASP A 85 6.80 -2.15 -10.56
CA ASP A 85 6.02 -1.11 -9.86
C ASP A 85 5.00 -1.73 -8.89
N MET A 86 4.38 -2.86 -9.26
CA MET A 86 3.52 -3.64 -8.35
C MET A 86 4.28 -4.13 -7.11
N ASP A 87 5.52 -4.59 -7.27
CA ASP A 87 6.40 -4.95 -6.15
C ASP A 87 6.71 -3.75 -5.24
N TYR A 88 6.91 -2.56 -5.81
CA TYR A 88 7.06 -1.34 -5.01
C TYR A 88 5.82 -1.04 -4.16
N TYR A 89 4.61 -1.09 -4.73
CA TYR A 89 3.40 -0.86 -3.95
C TYR A 89 3.25 -1.86 -2.80
N LEU A 90 3.45 -3.15 -3.08
CA LEU A 90 3.34 -4.19 -2.07
C LEU A 90 4.38 -4.02 -0.96
N ARG A 91 5.62 -3.71 -1.33
CA ARG A 91 6.73 -3.50 -0.40
C ARG A 91 6.49 -2.31 0.51
N TYR A 92 6.14 -1.16 -0.04
CA TYR A 92 5.90 0.04 0.76
C TYR A 92 4.61 -0.04 1.58
N ALA A 93 3.57 -0.73 1.08
CA ALA A 93 2.40 -1.06 1.88
C ALA A 93 2.78 -1.90 3.12
N SER A 94 3.69 -2.88 2.97
CA SER A 94 4.18 -3.67 4.11
C SER A 94 4.89 -2.82 5.17
N TYR A 95 5.60 -1.76 4.77
CA TYR A 95 6.23 -0.83 5.69
C TYR A 95 5.20 0.04 6.42
N ALA A 96 4.21 0.55 5.69
CA ALA A 96 3.13 1.35 6.26
C ALA A 96 2.26 0.53 7.23
N LEU A 97 2.03 -0.76 6.92
CA LEU A 97 1.35 -1.70 7.82
C LEU A 97 2.07 -1.78 9.16
N VAL A 98 3.37 -2.08 9.15
CA VAL A 98 4.15 -2.24 10.39
C VAL A 98 4.26 -0.92 11.15
N ALA A 99 4.43 0.20 10.45
CA ALA A 99 4.51 1.53 11.06
C ALA A 99 3.16 2.03 11.60
N GLY A 100 2.04 1.43 11.17
CA GLY A 100 0.67 1.89 11.42
C GLY A 100 0.37 3.30 10.88
N SER A 101 1.18 3.78 9.93
CA SER A 101 1.19 5.16 9.44
C SER A 101 1.45 5.16 7.94
N THR A 102 0.77 6.05 7.21
CA THR A 102 0.92 6.21 5.77
C THR A 102 2.02 7.20 5.37
N ASP A 103 2.67 7.86 6.32
CA ASP A 103 3.69 8.90 6.07
C ASP A 103 4.86 8.40 5.19
N VAL A 104 5.20 7.09 5.28
CA VAL A 104 6.22 6.48 4.41
C VAL A 104 5.77 6.38 2.94
N LEU A 105 4.47 6.24 2.70
CA LEU A 105 3.88 6.19 1.36
C LEU A 105 3.91 7.59 0.74
N ASP A 106 3.52 8.61 1.50
CA ASP A 106 3.55 10.00 1.05
C ASP A 106 4.95 10.43 0.62
N GLU A 107 5.94 10.28 1.51
CA GLU A 107 7.30 10.79 1.30
C GLU A 107 8.09 10.02 0.24
N ARG A 108 7.86 8.70 0.11
CA ARG A 108 8.73 7.82 -0.70
C ARG A 108 8.06 7.23 -1.93
N VAL A 109 6.74 7.22 -2.00
CA VAL A 109 5.99 6.63 -3.11
C VAL A 109 5.19 7.68 -3.84
N LEU A 110 4.32 8.41 -3.15
CA LEU A 110 3.28 9.23 -3.77
C LEU A 110 3.80 10.58 -4.24
N GLN A 111 4.73 11.19 -3.50
CA GLN A 111 5.33 12.47 -3.87
C GLN A 111 6.05 12.36 -5.24
N GLY A 112 5.48 13.01 -6.27
CA GLY A 112 6.03 13.04 -7.62
C GLY A 112 5.62 11.88 -8.53
N LEU A 113 4.84 10.91 -8.02
CA LEU A 113 4.48 9.71 -8.79
C LEU A 113 3.49 10.01 -9.90
N ARG A 114 2.50 10.86 -9.64
CA ARG A 114 1.50 11.25 -10.64
C ARG A 114 2.15 12.02 -11.79
N GLU A 115 3.08 12.92 -11.48
CA GLU A 115 3.87 13.68 -12.44
C GLU A 115 4.75 12.74 -13.28
N THR A 116 5.37 11.75 -12.63
CA THR A 116 6.19 10.74 -13.31
C THR A 116 5.35 9.91 -14.28
N TYR A 117 4.18 9.44 -13.84
CA TYR A 117 3.29 8.65 -14.68
C TYR A 117 2.71 9.48 -15.83
N ASN A 118 2.31 10.72 -15.59
CA ASN A 118 1.89 11.64 -16.65
C ASN A 118 3.02 11.91 -17.66
N SER A 119 4.25 12.11 -17.20
CA SER A 119 5.41 12.32 -18.08
C SER A 119 5.72 11.11 -18.96
N LEU A 120 5.42 9.90 -18.48
CA LEU A 120 5.60 8.65 -19.23
C LEU A 120 4.34 8.24 -20.00
N GLY A 121 3.21 8.93 -19.77
CA GLY A 121 1.88 8.60 -20.27
C GLY A 121 1.28 7.32 -19.66
N VAL A 122 1.80 6.84 -18.54
CA VAL A 122 1.30 5.64 -17.86
C VAL A 122 -0.11 5.90 -17.35
N PRO A 123 -1.11 5.07 -17.69
CA PRO A 123 -2.48 5.28 -17.25
C PRO A 123 -2.63 5.00 -15.75
N ILE A 124 -3.29 5.90 -15.02
CA ILE A 124 -3.46 5.79 -13.56
C ILE A 124 -4.52 4.75 -13.16
N ALA A 125 -5.63 4.65 -13.89
CA ALA A 125 -6.73 3.77 -13.51
C ALA A 125 -6.33 2.28 -13.40
N PRO A 126 -5.54 1.70 -14.33
CA PRO A 126 -5.06 0.33 -14.19
C PRO A 126 -4.10 0.15 -13.00
N THR A 127 -3.29 1.17 -12.69
CA THR A 127 -2.42 1.16 -11.49
C THR A 127 -3.25 1.07 -10.22
N VAL A 128 -4.28 1.92 -10.09
CA VAL A 128 -5.21 1.92 -8.96
C VAL A 128 -5.88 0.55 -8.84
N ARG A 129 -6.32 -0.04 -9.96
CA ARG A 129 -6.94 -1.37 -9.93
C ARG A 129 -5.96 -2.46 -9.51
N GLY A 130 -4.73 -2.44 -10.00
CA GLY A 130 -3.69 -3.39 -9.60
C GLY A 130 -3.37 -3.34 -8.10
N ILE A 131 -3.35 -2.14 -7.51
CA ILE A 131 -3.17 -1.97 -6.06
C ILE A 131 -4.34 -2.59 -5.28
N GLN A 132 -5.59 -2.39 -5.74
CA GLN A 132 -6.78 -2.97 -5.11
C GLN A 132 -6.81 -4.49 -5.22
N ILE A 133 -6.42 -5.06 -6.36
CA ILE A 133 -6.29 -6.52 -6.51
C ILE A 133 -5.28 -7.07 -5.48
N MET A 134 -4.10 -6.45 -5.37
CA MET A 134 -3.11 -6.88 -4.37
C MET A 134 -3.62 -6.74 -2.93
N LYS A 135 -4.40 -5.70 -2.62
CA LYS A 135 -5.07 -5.54 -1.32
C LYS A 135 -5.95 -6.74 -0.99
N ASP A 136 -6.84 -7.12 -1.92
CA ASP A 136 -7.79 -8.21 -1.71
C ASP A 136 -7.06 -9.55 -1.50
N MET A 137 -6.00 -9.80 -2.28
CA MET A 137 -5.15 -10.98 -2.11
C MET A 137 -4.46 -11.03 -0.75
N VAL A 138 -3.88 -9.91 -0.31
CA VAL A 138 -3.20 -9.81 0.98
C VAL A 138 -4.19 -10.03 2.13
N LYS A 139 -5.41 -9.49 2.04
CA LYS A 139 -6.46 -9.72 3.04
C LYS A 139 -6.88 -11.19 3.11
N ALA A 140 -7.05 -11.85 1.98
CA ALA A 140 -7.37 -13.28 1.94
C ALA A 140 -6.26 -14.10 2.62
N MET A 141 -5.00 -13.86 2.26
CA MET A 141 -3.85 -14.56 2.86
C MET A 141 -3.69 -14.26 4.36
N ALA A 142 -3.95 -13.03 4.82
CA ALA A 142 -3.90 -12.70 6.23
C ALA A 142 -4.97 -13.44 7.05
N LYS A 143 -6.19 -13.58 6.50
CA LYS A 143 -7.25 -14.39 7.13
C LYS A 143 -6.86 -15.86 7.22
N GLU A 144 -6.30 -16.41 6.15
CA GLU A 144 -5.79 -17.80 6.15
C GLU A 144 -4.66 -18.00 7.17
N ALA A 145 -3.85 -16.98 7.41
CA ALA A 145 -2.80 -16.98 8.44
C ALA A 145 -3.33 -16.77 9.88
N GLY A 146 -4.65 -16.72 10.08
CA GLY A 146 -5.28 -16.64 11.39
C GLY A 146 -5.47 -15.21 11.93
N VAL A 147 -5.34 -14.18 11.08
CA VAL A 147 -5.65 -12.79 11.46
C VAL A 147 -7.16 -12.57 11.34
N GLU A 148 -7.86 -12.43 12.47
CA GLU A 148 -9.32 -12.25 12.51
C GLU A 148 -9.75 -10.88 11.92
N ASP A 149 -9.14 -9.79 12.38
CA ASP A 149 -9.39 -8.45 11.89
C ASP A 149 -8.33 -8.05 10.84
N THR A 150 -8.76 -7.88 9.60
CA THR A 150 -7.92 -7.46 8.47
C THR A 150 -8.21 -6.03 8.01
N SER A 151 -9.01 -5.27 8.74
CA SER A 151 -9.38 -3.89 8.40
C SER A 151 -8.18 -2.96 8.33
N PHE A 152 -7.16 -3.19 9.17
CA PHE A 152 -5.93 -2.41 9.15
C PHE A 152 -5.15 -2.56 7.83
N ILE A 153 -5.40 -3.61 7.05
CA ILE A 153 -4.79 -3.83 5.73
C ILE A 153 -5.36 -2.87 4.71
N ASP A 154 -6.59 -2.39 4.88
CA ASP A 154 -7.20 -1.46 3.94
C ASP A 154 -6.45 -0.12 3.90
N GLN A 155 -5.98 0.37 5.06
CA GLN A 155 -5.43 1.71 5.20
C GLN A 155 -4.27 2.03 4.23
N PRO A 156 -3.17 1.23 4.13
CA PRO A 156 -2.07 1.56 3.22
C PRO A 156 -2.45 1.53 1.75
N PHE A 157 -3.24 0.53 1.34
CA PHE A 157 -3.62 0.35 -0.06
C PHE A 157 -4.64 1.40 -0.49
N ASP A 158 -5.66 1.64 0.32
CA ASP A 158 -6.71 2.62 0.02
C ASP A 158 -6.16 4.05 0.02
N HIS A 159 -5.20 4.34 0.90
CA HIS A 159 -4.48 5.61 0.89
C HIS A 159 -3.73 5.79 -0.45
N MET A 160 -2.91 4.82 -0.88
CA MET A 160 -2.22 4.92 -2.17
C MET A 160 -3.20 5.14 -3.33
N THR A 161 -4.32 4.41 -3.36
CA THR A 161 -5.28 4.55 -4.44
C THR A 161 -6.04 5.87 -4.42
N ARG A 162 -6.36 6.39 -3.24
CA ARG A 162 -7.04 7.67 -3.10
C ARG A 162 -6.14 8.81 -3.56
N GLU A 163 -4.88 8.82 -3.12
CA GLU A 163 -3.94 9.89 -3.50
C GLU A 163 -3.53 9.81 -4.99
N LEU A 164 -3.56 8.61 -5.60
CA LEU A 164 -3.33 8.47 -7.04
C LEU A 164 -4.56 8.82 -7.88
N SER A 165 -5.77 8.60 -7.37
CA SER A 165 -7.01 8.81 -8.13
C SER A 165 -7.23 10.27 -8.55
N GLU A 166 -7.97 10.49 -9.63
CA GLU A 166 -8.39 11.83 -10.03
C GLU A 166 -9.52 12.32 -9.11
N GLN A 167 -9.52 13.62 -8.79
CA GLN A 167 -10.58 14.25 -8.01
C GLN A 167 -11.56 14.92 -8.98
N ASP A 168 -12.57 14.16 -9.40
CA ASP A 168 -13.61 14.66 -10.31
C ASP A 168 -14.81 15.30 -9.58
N ILE A 169 -14.85 15.22 -8.24
CA ILE A 169 -15.92 15.73 -7.37
C ILE A 169 -15.33 16.37 -6.11
#